data_AF-A0A355S0E2-F1
#
_entry.id   AF-A0A355S0E2-F1
#
_cell.length_a   1.000
_cell.length_b   1.000
_cell.length_c   1.000
_cell.angle_alpha   90.00
_cell.angle_beta   90.00
_cell.angle_gamma   90.00
#
_symmetry.space_group_name_H-M   'P 1'
#
loop_
_entity.id
_entity.type
_entity.pdbx_description
1 polymer ?
#
loop_
_entity_poly.entity_id
_entity_poly.type
_entity_poly.pdbx_seq_one_letter_code
_entity_poly.pdbx_strand_id
1 'polypeptide(L)'
;MKGTVVSTWIKTCRKNYGDDIVNKAMVSIGWDSSKIFNPLEDVPDTDVFNMMEYISKDKGITTNELWKSIGKDNIASFSAAYPAFFKHDNLYQFLKSMYDVHMVVKKRIPGANPPLIELTPISKNEAVFVYKSKRKMFDYLEGLIKGSADYYNEKITTKVLERTEDSIKLSIKFEKNIYSLKKYPLNKILSFGFIHSIEVKITILTVLISLPFILISHSAFRDSNFVSLISIAGVFLSSLLSSYLLLKPKNMITSELQKLNENKYVEEMDIQTSDFFQKLYRLILDYKKNVRKDFVGFKGLTDEMGNFGSEVEAAVNKMDASSTEISQVVDQVAQGAQNQAQETERAVAILGEDITQLNNVVSNENVNKQKLENTVKNITQSFDHVNNTSSSLFEILK
;
A
#
# COMPACT_ATOMS: atom_id res chain seq x y z
N MET A 1 7.64 11.49 -0.77
CA MET A 1 6.87 10.34 -1.28
C MET A 1 5.91 9.84 -0.19
N LYS A 2 4.68 9.46 -0.51
CA LYS A 2 3.73 8.98 0.50
C LYS A 2 4.23 7.72 1.21
N GLY A 3 4.15 7.69 2.55
CA GLY A 3 4.61 6.57 3.38
C GLY A 3 4.01 5.22 3.01
N THR A 4 2.71 5.15 2.68
CA THR A 4 2.09 3.88 2.27
C THR A 4 2.62 3.34 0.94
N VAL A 5 3.01 4.21 0.02
CA VAL A 5 3.66 3.78 -1.22
C VAL A 5 5.04 3.20 -0.90
N VAL A 6 5.79 3.86 -0.01
CA VAL A 6 7.10 3.34 0.46
C VAL A 6 6.94 2.00 1.17
N SER A 7 5.92 1.82 2.01
CA SER A 7 5.60 0.54 2.65
C SER A 7 5.36 -0.57 1.62
N THR A 8 4.59 -0.30 0.54
CA THR A 8 4.39 -1.29 -0.53
C THR A 8 5.69 -1.67 -1.24
N TRP A 9 6.60 -0.73 -1.45
CA TRP A 9 7.92 -1.03 -2.01
C TRP A 9 8.77 -1.87 -1.07
N ILE A 10 8.81 -1.54 0.22
CA ILE A 10 9.53 -2.32 1.24
C ILE A 10 8.99 -3.76 1.27
N LYS A 11 7.66 -3.94 1.29
CA LYS A 11 7.02 -5.26 1.25
C LYS A 11 7.39 -6.04 -0.01
N THR A 12 7.41 -5.38 -1.16
CA THR A 12 7.82 -5.99 -2.43
C THR A 12 9.30 -6.36 -2.42
N CYS A 13 10.17 -5.49 -1.90
CA CYS A 13 11.59 -5.78 -1.75
C CYS A 13 11.84 -6.95 -0.79
N ARG A 14 11.12 -7.03 0.33
CA ARG A 14 11.21 -8.16 1.28
C ARG A 14 10.85 -9.47 0.61
N LYS A 15 9.76 -9.49 -0.16
CA LYS A 15 9.33 -10.65 -0.95
C LYS A 15 10.40 -11.09 -1.97
N ASN A 16 11.00 -10.13 -2.68
CA ASN A 16 11.90 -10.43 -3.79
C ASN A 16 13.35 -10.69 -3.36
N TYR A 17 13.81 -10.06 -2.28
CA TYR A 17 15.22 -10.01 -1.92
C TYR A 17 15.52 -10.51 -0.50
N GLY A 18 14.50 -10.74 0.33
CA GLY A 18 14.60 -11.20 1.72
C GLY A 18 14.63 -10.06 2.75
N ASP A 19 14.22 -10.37 3.97
CA ASP A 19 14.13 -9.39 5.06
C ASP A 19 15.48 -8.82 5.48
N ASP A 20 16.53 -9.65 5.52
CA ASP A 20 17.85 -9.25 6.00
C ASP A 20 18.44 -8.06 5.23
N ILE A 21 18.33 -8.08 3.90
CA ILE A 21 18.89 -7.05 3.02
C ILE A 21 18.08 -5.76 3.14
N VAL A 22 16.75 -5.88 3.21
CA VAL A 22 15.88 -4.72 3.39
C VAL A 22 16.10 -4.09 4.75
N ASN A 23 16.25 -4.89 5.81
CA ASN A 23 16.52 -4.40 7.15
C ASN A 23 17.87 -3.66 7.21
N LYS A 24 18.92 -4.20 6.59
CA LYS A 24 20.22 -3.52 6.46
C LYS A 24 20.09 -2.21 5.67
N ALA A 25 19.34 -2.20 4.58
CA ALA A 25 19.10 -1.00 3.79
C ALA A 25 18.37 0.09 4.59
N MET A 26 17.33 -0.28 5.34
CA MET A 26 16.59 0.65 6.21
C MET A 26 17.49 1.22 7.31
N VAL A 27 18.28 0.39 7.98
CA VAL A 27 19.22 0.84 9.03
C VAL A 27 20.30 1.76 8.44
N SER A 28 20.75 1.51 7.22
CA SER A 28 21.79 2.33 6.56
C SER A 28 21.38 3.78 6.33
N ILE A 29 20.07 4.05 6.25
CA ILE A 29 19.51 5.39 6.09
C ILE A 29 18.90 5.94 7.40
N GLY A 30 19.16 5.27 8.53
CA GLY A 30 18.70 5.71 9.85
C GLY A 30 17.25 5.35 10.17
N TRP A 31 16.61 4.44 9.43
CA TRP A 31 15.30 3.93 9.78
C TRP A 31 15.39 2.68 10.66
N ASP A 32 14.44 2.55 11.59
CA ASP A 32 14.24 1.31 12.32
C ASP A 32 13.79 0.19 11.37
N SER A 33 14.39 -1.00 11.48
CA SER A 33 14.03 -2.18 10.64
C SER A 33 12.55 -2.60 10.75
N SER A 34 11.89 -2.23 11.85
CA SER A 34 10.49 -2.47 12.15
C SER A 34 9.59 -1.25 11.97
N LYS A 35 10.09 -0.16 11.37
CA LYS A 35 9.33 1.07 11.15
C LYS A 35 8.01 0.79 10.40
N ILE A 36 6.92 1.23 11.00
CA ILE A 36 5.58 1.28 10.40
C ILE A 36 5.38 2.68 9.83
N PHE A 37 4.97 2.77 8.57
CA PHE A 37 4.73 4.06 7.90
C PHE A 37 3.29 4.50 8.11
N ASN A 38 3.11 5.72 8.61
CA ASN A 38 1.76 6.27 8.81
C ASN A 38 1.12 6.60 7.43
N PRO A 39 -0.18 6.32 7.21
CA PRO A 39 -0.91 6.72 6.00
C PRO A 39 -0.82 8.20 5.61
N LEU A 40 -0.55 9.08 6.57
CA LEU A 40 -0.40 10.53 6.40
C LEU A 40 1.06 11.01 6.35
N GLU A 41 2.03 10.12 6.54
CA GLU A 41 3.46 10.47 6.51
C GLU A 41 3.93 10.74 5.07
N ASP A 42 4.76 11.77 4.91
CA ASP A 42 5.55 12.00 3.70
C ASP A 42 7.01 11.68 4.00
N VAL A 43 7.60 10.87 3.13
CA VAL A 43 8.96 10.33 3.25
C VAL A 43 9.87 11.04 2.24
N PRO A 44 11.04 11.57 2.63
CA PRO A 44 11.93 12.23 1.70
C PRO A 44 12.30 11.35 0.50
N ASP A 45 12.23 11.91 -0.71
CA ASP A 45 12.56 11.19 -1.94
C ASP A 45 14.01 10.67 -1.90
N THR A 46 14.93 11.42 -1.28
CA THR A 46 16.34 11.05 -1.09
C THR A 46 16.52 9.77 -0.31
N ASP A 47 15.76 9.59 0.76
CA ASP A 47 15.88 8.42 1.65
C ASP A 47 15.45 7.15 0.91
N VAL A 48 14.35 7.24 0.16
CA VAL A 48 13.87 6.14 -0.69
C VAL A 48 14.91 5.78 -1.74
N PHE A 49 15.47 6.76 -2.45
CA PHE A 49 16.48 6.47 -3.48
C PHE A 49 17.76 5.88 -2.89
N ASN A 50 18.23 6.38 -1.74
CA ASN A 50 19.39 5.83 -1.04
C ASN A 50 19.16 4.37 -0.60
N MET A 51 17.96 4.07 -0.08
CA MET A 51 17.58 2.70 0.28
C MET A 51 17.60 1.77 -0.94
N MET A 52 17.04 2.21 -2.06
CA MET A 52 17.03 1.40 -3.29
C MET A 52 18.45 1.23 -3.87
N GLU A 53 19.29 2.26 -3.78
CA GLU A 53 20.68 2.18 -4.20
C GLU A 53 21.47 1.17 -3.37
N TYR A 54 21.23 1.12 -2.05
CA TYR A 54 21.82 0.11 -1.18
C TYR A 54 21.43 -1.31 -1.62
N ILE A 55 20.14 -1.57 -1.83
CA ILE A 55 19.64 -2.88 -2.26
C ILE A 55 20.23 -3.26 -3.62
N SER A 56 20.29 -2.31 -4.56
CA SER A 56 20.88 -2.50 -5.89
C SER A 56 22.35 -2.90 -5.82
N LYS A 57 23.15 -2.21 -4.99
CA LYS A 57 24.58 -2.51 -4.77
C LYS A 57 24.79 -3.89 -4.15
N ASP A 58 24.04 -4.21 -3.10
CA ASP A 58 24.14 -5.50 -2.40
C ASP A 58 23.79 -6.69 -3.32
N LYS A 59 22.79 -6.52 -4.21
CA LYS A 59 22.38 -7.56 -5.16
C LYS A 59 23.18 -7.59 -6.48
N GLY A 60 24.04 -6.60 -6.73
CA GLY A 60 24.79 -6.50 -7.98
C GLY A 60 23.92 -6.27 -9.22
N ILE A 61 22.73 -5.67 -9.06
CA ILE A 61 21.83 -5.29 -10.16
C ILE A 61 21.80 -3.79 -10.31
N THR A 62 21.44 -3.28 -11.50
CA THR A 62 21.31 -1.82 -11.68
C THR A 62 20.05 -1.29 -10.98
N THR A 63 20.06 -0.01 -10.60
CA THR A 63 18.89 0.66 -10.01
C THR A 63 17.68 0.67 -10.95
N ASN A 64 17.92 0.74 -12.27
CA ASN A 64 16.87 0.67 -13.29
C ASN A 64 16.19 -0.71 -13.31
N GLU A 65 16.98 -1.80 -13.28
CA GLU A 65 16.45 -3.17 -13.20
C GLU A 65 15.69 -3.40 -11.90
N LEU A 66 16.21 -2.89 -10.78
CA LEU A 66 15.55 -2.93 -9.49
C LEU A 66 14.18 -2.24 -9.55
N TRP A 67 14.12 -1.00 -10.04
CA TRP A 67 12.85 -0.25 -10.15
C TRP A 67 11.85 -0.92 -11.09
N LYS A 68 12.32 -1.51 -12.19
CA LYS A 68 11.48 -2.24 -13.13
C LYS A 68 10.89 -3.51 -12.51
N SER A 69 11.72 -4.26 -11.79
CA SER A 69 11.31 -5.46 -11.04
C SER A 69 10.30 -5.11 -9.95
N ILE A 70 10.62 -4.11 -9.12
CA ILE A 70 9.69 -3.59 -8.10
C ILE A 70 8.39 -3.13 -8.76
N GLY A 71 8.44 -2.34 -9.84
CA GLY A 71 7.24 -1.85 -10.51
C GLY A 71 6.31 -2.98 -10.96
N LYS A 72 6.88 -4.07 -11.49
CA LYS A 72 6.11 -5.24 -11.89
C LYS A 72 5.44 -5.92 -10.70
N ASP A 73 6.20 -6.25 -9.67
CA ASP A 73 5.71 -7.06 -8.55
C ASP A 73 4.88 -6.24 -7.55
N ASN A 74 5.07 -4.92 -7.51
CA ASN A 74 4.33 -4.02 -6.63
C ASN A 74 2.85 -3.93 -7.01
N ILE A 75 2.46 -4.33 -8.21
CA ILE A 75 1.04 -4.47 -8.59
C ILE A 75 0.33 -5.50 -7.71
N ALA A 76 0.99 -6.61 -7.39
CA ALA A 76 0.42 -7.61 -6.47
C ALA A 76 0.26 -7.00 -5.06
N SER A 77 1.29 -6.30 -4.57
CA SER A 77 1.26 -5.60 -3.27
C SER A 77 0.15 -4.54 -3.21
N PHE A 78 0.00 -3.73 -4.26
CA PHE A 78 -1.07 -2.74 -4.36
C PHE A 78 -2.45 -3.39 -4.45
N SER A 79 -2.62 -4.50 -5.18
CA SER A 79 -3.91 -5.16 -5.29
C SER A 79 -4.37 -5.76 -3.96
N ALA A 80 -3.43 -6.26 -3.15
CA ALA A 80 -3.70 -6.74 -1.81
C ALA A 80 -4.00 -5.60 -0.83
N ALA A 81 -3.22 -4.51 -0.90
CA ALA A 81 -3.36 -3.38 0.00
C ALA A 81 -4.55 -2.46 -0.37
N TYR A 82 -4.91 -2.38 -1.64
CA TYR A 82 -5.92 -1.45 -2.17
C TYR A 82 -6.86 -2.16 -3.16
N PRO A 83 -7.54 -3.24 -2.76
CA PRO A 83 -8.36 -4.04 -3.67
C PRO A 83 -9.44 -3.21 -4.38
N ALA A 84 -9.92 -2.14 -3.75
CA ALA A 84 -10.85 -1.19 -4.37
C ALA A 84 -10.38 -0.60 -5.69
N PHE A 85 -9.09 -0.27 -5.79
CA PHE A 85 -8.49 0.40 -6.95
C PHE A 85 -8.33 -0.53 -8.16
N PHE A 86 -8.44 -1.85 -7.94
CA PHE A 86 -8.29 -2.86 -8.97
C PHE A 86 -9.64 -3.42 -9.45
N LYS A 87 -10.77 -2.89 -8.95
CA LYS A 87 -12.12 -3.29 -9.39
C LYS A 87 -12.50 -2.60 -10.71
N HIS A 88 -11.86 -3.02 -11.79
CA HIS A 88 -12.12 -2.58 -13.15
C HIS A 88 -12.32 -3.78 -14.09
N ASP A 89 -13.04 -3.57 -15.19
CA ASP A 89 -13.35 -4.67 -16.12
C ASP A 89 -12.16 -5.06 -17.01
N ASN A 90 -11.24 -4.12 -17.23
CA ASN A 90 -10.07 -4.32 -18.08
C ASN A 90 -8.92 -3.38 -17.71
N LEU A 91 -7.73 -3.67 -18.26
CA LEU A 91 -6.50 -2.92 -18.03
C LEU A 91 -6.62 -1.44 -18.43
N TYR A 92 -7.30 -1.15 -19.55
CA TYR A 92 -7.44 0.23 -20.02
C TYR A 92 -8.19 1.10 -19.02
N GLN A 93 -9.32 0.62 -18.49
CA GLN A 93 -10.09 1.35 -17.48
C GLN A 93 -9.28 1.59 -16.21
N PHE A 94 -8.51 0.58 -15.76
CA PHE A 94 -7.60 0.72 -14.64
C PHE A 94 -6.57 1.82 -14.90
N LEU A 95 -5.82 1.75 -16.01
CA LEU A 95 -4.81 2.75 -16.36
C LEU A 95 -5.41 4.16 -16.53
N LYS A 96 -6.62 4.27 -17.11
CA LYS A 96 -7.36 5.55 -17.26
C LYS A 96 -7.70 6.16 -15.91
N SER A 97 -7.99 5.33 -14.91
CA SER A 97 -8.36 5.79 -13.55
C SER A 97 -7.15 6.24 -12.71
N MET A 98 -5.92 5.87 -13.09
CA MET A 98 -4.74 6.08 -12.25
C MET A 98 -4.50 7.55 -11.91
N TYR A 99 -4.77 8.48 -12.83
CA TYR A 99 -4.62 9.90 -12.50
C TYR A 99 -5.62 10.36 -11.45
N ASP A 100 -6.87 9.89 -11.51
CA ASP A 100 -7.89 10.21 -10.52
C ASP A 100 -7.49 9.68 -9.14
N VAL A 101 -6.96 8.45 -9.06
CA VAL A 101 -6.43 7.86 -7.81
C VAL A 101 -5.32 8.74 -7.23
N HIS A 102 -4.32 9.10 -8.03
CA HIS A 102 -3.22 9.95 -7.57
C HIS A 102 -3.69 11.34 -7.11
N MET A 103 -4.69 11.91 -7.78
CA MET A 103 -5.26 13.21 -7.40
C MET A 103 -6.09 13.13 -6.12
N VAL A 104 -6.80 12.03 -5.87
CA VAL A 104 -7.49 11.80 -4.59
C VAL A 104 -6.48 11.71 -3.45
N VAL A 105 -5.35 11.02 -3.67
CA VAL A 105 -4.26 10.95 -2.69
C VAL A 105 -3.65 12.33 -2.45
N LYS A 106 -3.39 13.11 -3.52
CA LYS A 106 -2.83 14.47 -3.42
C LYS A 106 -3.66 15.40 -2.54
N LYS A 107 -4.98 15.34 -2.63
CA LYS A 107 -5.88 16.21 -1.82
C LYS A 107 -5.71 16.02 -0.31
N ARG A 108 -5.16 14.87 0.12
CA ARG A 108 -5.04 14.50 1.54
C ARG A 108 -3.68 14.81 2.15
N ILE A 109 -2.65 14.93 1.31
CA ILE A 109 -1.27 15.13 1.76
C ILE A 109 -0.79 16.47 1.23
N PRO A 110 -0.74 17.52 2.09
CA PRO A 110 -0.16 18.81 1.73
C PRO A 110 1.27 18.62 1.20
N GLY A 111 1.60 19.27 0.07
CA GLY A 111 2.93 19.15 -0.55
C GLY A 111 3.13 17.93 -1.45
N ALA A 112 2.16 17.01 -1.56
CA ALA A 112 2.28 15.86 -2.45
C ALA A 112 2.36 16.28 -3.93
N ASN A 113 3.39 15.79 -4.60
CA ASN A 113 3.65 16.02 -6.02
C ASN A 113 3.48 14.71 -6.81
N PRO A 114 2.26 14.25 -7.09
CA PRO A 114 2.05 13.04 -7.89
C PRO A 114 2.49 13.23 -9.35
N PRO A 115 2.76 12.14 -10.09
CA PRO A 115 2.97 12.21 -11.52
C PRO A 115 1.68 12.65 -12.24
N LEU A 116 1.85 13.39 -13.34
CA LEU A 116 0.79 13.57 -14.32
C LEU A 116 0.68 12.28 -15.13
N ILE A 117 -0.54 11.75 -15.23
CA ILE A 117 -0.85 10.56 -16.01
C ILE A 117 -2.04 10.92 -16.91
N GLU A 118 -1.90 10.73 -18.22
CA GLU A 118 -3.00 10.91 -19.16
C GLU A 118 -3.07 9.70 -20.09
N LEU A 119 -4.28 9.19 -20.33
CA LEU A 119 -4.52 8.07 -21.24
C LEU A 119 -5.62 8.43 -22.22
N THR A 120 -5.23 8.61 -23.49
CA THR A 120 -6.15 9.04 -24.55
C THR A 120 -6.31 7.93 -25.59
N PRO A 121 -7.52 7.42 -25.84
CA PRO A 121 -7.73 6.40 -26.87
C PRO A 121 -7.55 7.02 -28.26
N ILE A 122 -6.77 6.36 -29.13
CA ILE A 122 -6.57 6.76 -30.52
C ILE A 122 -7.25 5.81 -31.50
N SER A 123 -7.56 4.58 -31.06
CA SER A 123 -8.33 3.59 -31.83
C SER A 123 -9.18 2.71 -30.90
N LYS A 124 -9.84 1.68 -31.45
CA LYS A 124 -10.63 0.72 -30.67
C LYS A 124 -9.79 -0.12 -29.70
N ASN A 125 -8.48 -0.26 -29.96
CA ASN A 125 -7.58 -1.12 -29.20
C ASN A 125 -6.20 -0.47 -28.96
N GLU A 126 -6.07 0.84 -29.17
CA GLU A 126 -4.81 1.55 -28.96
C GLU A 126 -5.05 2.89 -28.26
N ALA A 127 -4.17 3.20 -27.30
CA ALA A 127 -4.21 4.45 -26.54
C ALA A 127 -2.81 5.01 -26.33
N VAL A 128 -2.73 6.33 -26.26
CA VAL A 128 -1.50 7.06 -25.93
C VAL A 128 -1.50 7.33 -24.43
N PHE A 129 -0.48 6.81 -23.75
CA PHE A 129 -0.21 7.02 -22.34
C PHE A 129 0.89 8.07 -22.19
N VAL A 130 0.61 9.15 -21.47
CA VAL A 130 1.55 10.22 -21.16
C VAL A 130 1.85 10.19 -19.67
N TYR A 131 3.13 10.16 -19.32
CA TYR A 131 3.62 10.30 -17.96
C TYR A 131 4.55 11.50 -17.88
N LYS A 132 4.35 12.37 -16.88
CA LYS A 132 5.25 13.49 -16.58
C LYS A 132 5.49 13.60 -15.09
N SER A 133 6.76 13.62 -14.68
CA SER A 133 7.15 13.70 -13.27
C SER A 133 8.59 14.17 -13.11
N LYS A 134 8.82 15.06 -12.14
CA LYS A 134 10.16 15.50 -11.74
C LYS A 134 11.05 14.36 -11.25
N ARG A 135 10.46 13.24 -10.80
CA ARG A 135 11.18 12.07 -10.28
C ARG A 135 11.75 11.15 -11.36
N LYS A 136 11.33 11.29 -12.62
CA LYS A 136 11.89 10.53 -13.77
C LYS A 136 11.90 8.99 -13.60
N MET A 137 10.97 8.44 -12.81
CA MET A 137 10.85 7.00 -12.51
C MET A 137 10.28 6.18 -13.69
N PHE A 138 10.94 6.22 -14.85
CA PHE A 138 10.45 5.60 -16.09
C PHE A 138 10.47 4.08 -16.04
N ASP A 139 11.52 3.48 -15.46
CA ASP A 139 11.65 2.02 -15.34
C ASP A 139 10.60 1.42 -14.40
N TYR A 140 10.30 2.14 -13.31
CA TYR A 140 9.20 1.80 -12.40
C TYR A 140 7.84 1.85 -13.12
N LEU A 141 7.59 2.88 -13.93
CA LEU A 141 6.39 2.98 -14.75
C LEU A 141 6.29 1.80 -15.74
N GLU A 142 7.37 1.44 -16.42
CA GLU A 142 7.39 0.30 -17.34
C GLU A 142 7.05 -1.00 -16.60
N GLY A 143 7.63 -1.20 -15.41
CA GLY A 143 7.30 -2.30 -14.51
C GLY A 143 5.81 -2.32 -14.15
N LEU A 144 5.26 -1.20 -13.71
CA LEU A 144 3.84 -1.09 -13.33
C LEU A 144 2.90 -1.42 -14.49
N ILE A 145 3.18 -0.93 -15.70
CA ILE A 145 2.36 -1.22 -16.89
C ILE A 145 2.37 -2.72 -17.19
N LYS A 146 3.53 -3.38 -17.11
CA LYS A 146 3.65 -4.83 -17.31
C LYS A 146 2.98 -5.63 -16.20
N GLY A 147 3.20 -5.28 -14.94
CA GLY A 147 2.55 -5.94 -13.81
C GLY A 147 1.03 -5.80 -13.85
N SER A 148 0.53 -4.65 -14.31
CA SER A 148 -0.91 -4.42 -14.50
C SER A 148 -1.47 -5.31 -15.60
N ALA A 149 -0.74 -5.44 -16.72
CA ALA A 149 -1.12 -6.34 -17.81
C ALA A 149 -1.20 -7.80 -17.34
N ASP A 150 -0.23 -8.24 -16.55
CA ASP A 150 -0.22 -9.58 -15.94
C ASP A 150 -1.42 -9.76 -14.98
N TYR A 151 -1.74 -8.76 -14.14
CA TYR A 151 -2.86 -8.81 -13.20
C TYR A 151 -4.23 -8.97 -13.89
N TYR A 152 -4.47 -8.22 -14.97
CA TYR A 152 -5.72 -8.32 -15.74
C TYR A 152 -5.73 -9.47 -16.75
N ASN A 153 -4.63 -10.24 -16.84
CA ASN A 153 -4.43 -11.30 -17.83
C ASN A 153 -4.69 -10.78 -19.27
N GLU A 154 -4.12 -9.62 -19.61
CA GLU A 154 -4.25 -8.98 -20.91
C GLU A 154 -2.89 -8.77 -21.55
N LYS A 155 -2.75 -9.19 -22.82
CA LYS A 155 -1.52 -8.93 -23.57
C LYS A 155 -1.54 -7.51 -24.12
N ILE A 156 -0.43 -6.81 -23.94
CA ILE A 156 -0.22 -5.47 -24.49
C ILE A 156 1.11 -5.38 -25.24
N THR A 157 1.18 -4.46 -26.18
CA THR A 157 2.44 -4.03 -26.81
C THR A 157 2.64 -2.55 -26.53
N THR A 158 3.80 -2.19 -26.00
CA THR A 158 4.16 -0.80 -25.71
C THR A 158 5.23 -0.31 -26.69
N LYS A 159 5.07 0.91 -27.20
CA LYS A 159 6.05 1.59 -28.05
C LYS A 159 6.29 3.00 -27.55
N VAL A 160 7.55 3.39 -27.35
CA VAL A 160 7.90 4.77 -27.01
C VAL A 160 7.68 5.64 -28.24
N LEU A 161 6.84 6.67 -28.09
CA LEU A 161 6.59 7.68 -29.13
C LEU A 161 7.49 8.90 -28.93
N GLU A 162 7.67 9.31 -27.68
CA GLU A 162 8.43 10.51 -27.31
C GLU A 162 9.00 10.33 -25.91
N ARG A 163 10.22 10.81 -25.69
CA ARG A 163 10.85 10.85 -24.36
C ARG A 163 11.57 12.17 -24.21
N THR A 164 11.20 12.92 -23.18
CA THR A 164 11.90 14.14 -22.75
C THR A 164 12.62 13.88 -21.43
N GLU A 165 13.22 14.91 -20.85
CA GLU A 165 13.92 14.81 -19.57
C GLU A 165 13.00 14.39 -18.41
N ASP A 166 11.76 14.87 -18.38
CA ASP A 166 10.79 14.67 -17.30
C ASP A 166 9.49 13.99 -17.74
N SER A 167 9.36 13.61 -19.01
CA SER A 167 8.15 13.00 -19.56
C SER A 167 8.41 11.86 -20.55
N ILE A 168 7.47 10.93 -20.62
CA ILE A 168 7.46 9.85 -21.61
C ILE A 168 6.05 9.67 -22.18
N LYS A 169 5.99 9.49 -23.49
CA LYS A 169 4.76 9.19 -24.24
C LYS A 169 4.88 7.79 -24.83
N LEU A 170 3.96 6.92 -24.47
CA LEU A 170 3.91 5.52 -24.90
C LEU A 170 2.64 5.29 -25.72
N SER A 171 2.75 4.61 -26.86
CA SER A 171 1.59 3.95 -27.47
C SER A 171 1.42 2.59 -26.82
N ILE A 172 0.22 2.30 -26.33
CA ILE A 172 -0.16 1.01 -25.75
C ILE A 172 -1.23 0.40 -26.66
N LYS A 173 -0.90 -0.73 -27.28
CA LYS A 173 -1.85 -1.54 -28.03
C LYS A 173 -2.34 -2.69 -27.15
N PHE A 174 -3.67 -2.79 -27.02
CA PHE A 174 -4.38 -3.78 -26.23
C PHE A 174 -4.90 -4.90 -27.14
N GLU A 175 -5.01 -6.11 -26.57
CA GLU A 175 -5.61 -7.25 -27.27
C GLU A 175 -7.13 -7.09 -27.46
N LYS A 176 -7.82 -6.54 -26.43
CA LYS A 176 -9.27 -6.34 -26.41
C LYS A 176 -9.66 -4.93 -26.85
N ASN A 177 -10.93 -4.75 -27.21
CA ASN A 177 -11.48 -3.42 -27.49
C ASN A 177 -11.60 -2.64 -26.18
N ILE A 178 -10.93 -1.49 -26.11
CA ILE A 178 -10.82 -0.64 -24.91
C ILE A 178 -11.82 0.51 -24.89
N TYR A 179 -12.28 0.93 -26.07
CA TYR A 179 -13.10 2.12 -26.22
C TYR A 179 -13.98 2.02 -27.46
N SER A 180 -15.27 2.34 -27.29
CA SER A 180 -16.23 2.40 -28.39
C SER A 180 -16.79 3.82 -28.52
N LEU A 181 -16.64 4.41 -29.70
CA LEU A 181 -17.28 5.69 -30.04
C LEU A 181 -18.45 5.43 -30.98
N LYS A 182 -19.67 5.67 -30.52
CA LYS A 182 -20.87 5.56 -31.35
C LYS A 182 -21.14 6.88 -32.07
N LYS A 183 -20.89 6.89 -33.38
CA LYS A 183 -21.10 8.06 -34.24
C LYS A 183 -22.53 8.07 -34.77
N TYR A 184 -23.18 9.22 -34.71
CA TYR A 184 -24.48 9.45 -35.36
C TYR A 184 -24.26 10.34 -36.59
N PRO A 185 -24.05 9.76 -37.78
CA PRO A 185 -23.62 10.51 -38.97
C PRO A 185 -24.66 11.55 -39.41
N LEU A 186 -25.96 11.22 -39.34
CA LEU A 186 -27.04 12.15 -39.67
C LEU A 186 -26.98 13.44 -38.83
N ASN A 187 -26.90 13.28 -37.50
CA ASN A 187 -26.80 14.41 -36.57
C ASN A 187 -25.52 15.24 -36.80
N LYS A 188 -24.41 14.56 -37.13
CA LYS A 188 -23.11 15.21 -37.37
C LYS A 188 -23.08 15.98 -38.69
N ILE A 189 -23.56 15.40 -39.78
CA ILE A 189 -23.57 16.04 -41.11
C ILE A 189 -24.44 17.30 -41.08
N LEU A 190 -25.64 17.20 -40.50
CA LEU A 190 -26.59 18.32 -40.39
C LEU A 190 -26.14 19.42 -39.42
N SER A 191 -25.04 19.21 -38.70
CA SER A 191 -24.44 20.25 -37.87
C SER A 191 -23.72 21.31 -38.71
N PHE A 192 -23.23 20.98 -39.92
CA PHE A 192 -22.44 21.88 -40.78
C PHE A 192 -21.27 22.61 -40.06
N GLY A 193 -20.86 22.14 -38.88
CA GLY A 193 -19.84 22.76 -38.02
C GLY A 193 -20.34 23.84 -37.06
N PHE A 194 -21.51 24.47 -37.30
CA PHE A 194 -22.01 25.61 -36.50
C PHE A 194 -23.41 25.39 -35.91
N ILE A 195 -24.21 24.48 -36.47
CA ILE A 195 -25.57 24.18 -36.02
C ILE A 195 -25.52 23.14 -34.90
N HIS A 196 -25.81 23.60 -33.68
CA HIS A 196 -25.80 22.77 -32.46
C HIS A 196 -27.21 22.51 -31.90
N SER A 197 -28.22 23.26 -32.34
CA SER A 197 -29.63 23.06 -31.97
C SER A 197 -30.20 21.85 -32.71
N ILE A 198 -30.89 20.97 -31.98
CA ILE A 198 -31.52 19.77 -32.54
C ILE A 198 -32.77 20.14 -33.34
N GLU A 199 -33.48 21.18 -32.89
CA GLU A 199 -34.67 21.74 -33.51
C GLU A 199 -34.37 22.20 -34.94
N VAL A 200 -33.28 22.94 -35.12
CA VAL A 200 -32.83 23.40 -36.45
C VAL A 200 -32.45 22.22 -37.35
N LYS A 201 -31.77 21.21 -36.81
CA LYS A 201 -31.41 20.00 -37.58
C LYS A 201 -32.66 19.23 -38.05
N ILE A 202 -33.68 19.13 -37.21
CA ILE A 202 -34.97 18.51 -37.56
C ILE A 202 -35.64 19.31 -38.67
N THR A 203 -35.67 20.64 -38.58
CA THR A 203 -36.24 21.49 -39.64
C THR A 203 -35.52 21.31 -40.96
N ILE A 204 -34.17 21.34 -40.98
CA ILE A 204 -33.38 21.16 -42.20
C ILE A 204 -33.67 19.78 -42.82
N LEU A 205 -33.65 18.71 -42.02
CA LEU A 205 -33.93 17.37 -42.52
C LEU A 205 -35.37 17.23 -43.02
N THR A 206 -36.33 17.88 -42.36
CA THR A 206 -37.73 17.89 -42.77
C THR A 206 -37.89 18.54 -44.14
N VAL A 207 -37.23 19.68 -44.37
CA VAL A 207 -37.23 20.36 -45.68
C VAL A 207 -36.57 19.51 -46.76
N LEU A 208 -35.43 18.88 -46.45
CA LEU A 208 -34.72 18.02 -47.41
C LEU A 208 -35.55 16.78 -47.81
N ILE A 209 -36.27 16.18 -46.86
CA ILE A 209 -37.12 15.01 -47.14
C ILE A 209 -38.43 15.43 -47.80
N SER A 210 -38.99 16.61 -47.50
CA SER A 210 -40.26 17.07 -48.08
C SER A 210 -40.12 17.61 -49.50
N LEU A 211 -38.95 18.11 -49.89
CA LEU A 211 -38.71 18.71 -51.21
C LEU A 211 -39.06 17.77 -52.38
N PRO A 212 -38.65 16.48 -52.39
CA PRO A 212 -39.04 15.55 -53.45
C PRO A 212 -40.54 15.29 -53.48
N PHE A 213 -41.22 15.22 -52.32
CA PHE A 213 -42.68 15.02 -52.30
C PHE A 213 -43.42 16.18 -52.97
N ILE A 214 -42.96 17.41 -52.75
CA ILE A 214 -43.55 18.62 -53.36
C ILE A 214 -43.24 18.69 -54.86
N LEU A 215 -42.00 18.40 -55.27
CA LEU A 215 -41.60 18.46 -56.67
C LEU A 215 -42.22 17.33 -57.51
N ILE A 216 -42.28 16.12 -56.96
CA ILE A 216 -42.87 14.96 -57.65
C ILE A 216 -44.39 15.12 -57.71
N SER A 217 -45.05 15.57 -56.64
CA SER A 217 -46.50 15.79 -56.69
C SER A 217 -46.88 16.81 -57.77
N HIS A 218 -46.16 17.93 -57.85
CA HIS A 218 -46.42 19.00 -58.81
C HIS A 218 -46.12 18.60 -60.27
N SER A 219 -45.16 17.72 -60.50
CA SER A 219 -44.80 17.23 -61.85
C SER A 219 -45.64 16.03 -62.31
N ALA A 220 -46.08 15.16 -61.39
CA ALA A 220 -46.81 13.94 -61.73
C ALA A 220 -48.33 14.13 -61.83
N PHE A 221 -48.91 15.11 -61.12
CA PHE A 221 -50.36 15.30 -61.06
C PHE A 221 -50.78 16.71 -61.47
N ARG A 222 -51.83 16.82 -62.28
CA ARG A 222 -52.41 18.10 -62.73
C ARG A 222 -53.55 18.63 -61.85
N ASP A 223 -54.17 17.77 -61.04
CA ASP A 223 -55.26 18.16 -60.13
C ASP A 223 -54.70 18.87 -58.89
N SER A 224 -55.07 20.14 -58.70
CA SER A 224 -54.59 21.00 -57.62
C SER A 224 -54.98 20.48 -56.22
N ASN A 225 -56.15 19.86 -56.09
CA ASN A 225 -56.60 19.30 -54.80
C ASN A 225 -55.78 18.06 -54.44
N PHE A 226 -55.45 17.24 -55.44
CA PHE A 226 -54.65 16.03 -55.23
C PHE A 226 -53.17 16.36 -54.94
N VAL A 227 -52.60 17.36 -55.65
CA VAL A 227 -51.23 17.86 -55.41
C VAL A 227 -51.08 18.42 -54.01
N SER A 228 -52.04 19.23 -53.55
CA SER A 228 -52.00 19.80 -52.19
C SER A 228 -52.10 18.74 -51.11
N LEU A 229 -52.98 17.73 -51.28
CA LEU A 229 -53.12 16.62 -50.34
C LEU A 229 -51.81 15.81 -50.19
N ILE A 230 -51.17 15.44 -51.32
CA ILE A 230 -49.90 14.71 -51.31
C ILE A 230 -48.79 15.56 -50.68
N SER A 231 -48.75 16.86 -50.97
CA SER A 231 -47.72 17.75 -50.44
C SER A 231 -47.84 17.91 -48.92
N ILE A 232 -49.06 18.07 -48.40
CA ILE A 232 -49.32 18.14 -46.95
C ILE A 232 -48.96 16.82 -46.27
N ALA A 233 -49.41 15.68 -46.82
CA ALA A 233 -49.08 14.36 -46.29
C ALA A 233 -47.56 14.10 -46.32
N GLY A 234 -46.88 14.53 -47.40
CA GLY A 234 -45.44 14.44 -47.56
C GLY A 234 -44.69 15.26 -46.51
N VAL A 235 -45.09 16.50 -46.25
CA VAL A 235 -44.51 17.35 -45.18
C VAL A 235 -44.73 16.71 -43.80
N PHE A 236 -45.93 16.20 -43.53
CA PHE A 236 -46.23 15.53 -42.26
C PHE A 236 -45.35 14.30 -42.03
N LEU A 237 -45.29 13.38 -43.00
CA LEU A 237 -44.45 12.19 -42.94
C LEU A 237 -42.95 12.54 -42.85
N SER A 238 -42.51 13.55 -43.58
CA SER A 238 -41.13 14.05 -43.54
C SER A 238 -40.76 14.55 -42.14
N SER A 239 -41.67 15.25 -41.46
CA SER A 239 -41.44 15.76 -40.10
C SER A 239 -41.31 14.63 -39.08
N LEU A 240 -42.20 13.62 -39.15
CA LEU A 240 -42.17 12.44 -38.29
C LEU A 240 -40.88 11.64 -38.50
N LEU A 241 -40.52 11.38 -39.75
CA LEU A 241 -39.33 10.61 -40.09
C LEU A 241 -38.04 11.34 -39.65
N SER A 242 -37.97 12.65 -39.89
CA SER A 242 -36.83 13.49 -39.49
C SER A 242 -36.63 13.48 -37.98
N SER A 243 -37.71 13.68 -37.23
CA SER A 243 -37.72 13.63 -35.77
C SER A 243 -37.29 12.25 -35.26
N TYR A 244 -37.88 11.17 -35.80
CA TYR A 244 -37.53 9.80 -35.41
C TYR A 244 -36.05 9.48 -35.64
N LEU A 245 -35.47 9.89 -36.77
CA LEU A 245 -34.08 9.62 -37.10
C LEU A 245 -33.08 10.39 -36.22
N LEU A 246 -33.32 11.69 -35.99
CA LEU A 246 -32.40 12.56 -35.26
C LEU A 246 -32.49 12.42 -33.74
N LEU A 247 -33.64 11.99 -33.21
CA LEU A 247 -33.85 11.73 -31.79
C LEU A 247 -33.38 10.34 -31.34
N LYS A 248 -32.84 9.49 -32.24
CA LYS A 248 -32.28 8.16 -31.87
C LYS A 248 -31.30 8.17 -30.68
N PRO A 249 -30.41 9.18 -30.51
CA PRO A 249 -29.51 9.22 -29.35
C PRO A 249 -30.23 9.19 -27.99
N LYS A 250 -31.51 9.60 -27.91
CA LYS A 250 -32.29 9.56 -26.66
C LYS A 250 -32.30 8.18 -26.02
N ASN A 251 -32.42 7.11 -26.82
CA ASN A 251 -32.49 5.74 -26.32
C ASN A 251 -31.17 5.33 -25.65
N MET A 252 -30.03 5.84 -26.15
CA MET A 252 -28.73 5.61 -25.55
C MET A 252 -28.62 6.31 -24.20
N ILE A 253 -29.07 7.57 -24.13
CA ILE A 253 -29.10 8.34 -22.87
C ILE A 253 -30.01 7.66 -21.84
N THR A 254 -31.20 7.21 -22.24
CA THR A 254 -32.12 6.48 -21.37
C THR A 254 -31.50 5.18 -20.86
N SER A 255 -30.84 4.41 -21.72
CA SER A 255 -30.13 3.20 -21.30
C SER A 255 -29.01 3.51 -20.30
N GLU A 256 -28.28 4.61 -20.50
CA GLU A 256 -27.20 5.02 -19.60
C GLU A 256 -27.73 5.51 -18.25
N LEU A 257 -28.88 6.21 -18.22
CA LEU A 257 -29.59 6.56 -16.99
C LEU A 257 -30.14 5.32 -16.27
N GLN A 258 -30.59 4.29 -17.00
CA GLN A 258 -31.00 3.03 -16.38
C GLN A 258 -29.81 2.30 -15.73
N LYS A 259 -28.64 2.29 -16.38
CA LYS A 259 -27.40 1.79 -15.78
C LYS A 259 -27.04 2.54 -14.49
N LEU A 260 -27.26 3.85 -14.43
CA LEU A 260 -27.08 4.64 -13.21
C LEU A 260 -28.01 4.19 -12.09
N ASN A 261 -29.29 3.94 -12.38
CA ASN A 261 -30.24 3.41 -11.39
C ASN A 261 -29.84 2.01 -10.89
N GLU A 262 -29.15 1.22 -11.71
CA GLU A 262 -28.58 -0.08 -11.35
C GLU A 262 -27.19 0.02 -10.68
N ASN A 263 -26.73 1.22 -10.33
CA ASN A 263 -25.42 1.51 -9.74
C ASN A 263 -24.21 1.09 -10.62
N LYS A 264 -24.38 1.09 -11.95
CA LYS A 264 -23.32 0.73 -12.91
C LYS A 264 -22.58 1.98 -13.41
N TYR A 265 -21.49 2.32 -12.73
CA TYR A 265 -20.71 3.55 -12.98
C TYR A 265 -19.56 3.42 -14.00
N VAL A 266 -19.37 2.26 -14.60
CA VAL A 266 -18.30 2.03 -15.59
C VAL A 266 -18.60 2.72 -16.92
N GLU A 267 -17.59 3.35 -17.52
CA GLU A 267 -17.66 4.02 -18.83
C GLU A 267 -17.29 3.02 -19.94
N GLU A 268 -18.23 2.72 -20.83
CA GLU A 268 -18.01 1.77 -21.93
C GLU A 268 -18.04 2.43 -23.31
N MET A 269 -18.68 3.61 -23.43
CA MET A 269 -18.99 4.21 -24.72
C MET A 269 -19.16 5.73 -24.64
N ASP A 270 -18.71 6.46 -25.66
CA ASP A 270 -19.03 7.88 -25.90
C ASP A 270 -19.89 8.02 -27.17
N ILE A 271 -20.64 9.13 -27.26
CA ILE A 271 -21.47 9.45 -28.42
C ILE A 271 -20.98 10.73 -29.13
N GLN A 272 -21.06 10.72 -30.45
CA GLN A 272 -20.76 11.91 -31.26
C GLN A 272 -21.97 12.30 -32.11
N THR A 273 -22.63 13.40 -31.72
CA THR A 273 -23.81 13.97 -32.40
C THR A 273 -23.66 15.47 -32.74
N SER A 274 -22.71 16.17 -32.10
CA SER A 274 -22.51 17.63 -32.21
C SER A 274 -23.79 18.42 -31.93
N ASP A 275 -24.56 18.02 -30.92
CA ASP A 275 -25.80 18.68 -30.48
C ASP A 275 -26.02 18.54 -28.97
N PHE A 276 -27.22 18.94 -28.52
CA PHE A 276 -27.71 18.79 -27.15
C PHE A 276 -27.48 17.38 -26.57
N PHE A 277 -27.68 16.30 -27.35
CA PHE A 277 -27.55 14.94 -26.84
C PHE A 277 -26.11 14.62 -26.42
N GLN A 278 -25.12 15.04 -27.20
CA GLN A 278 -23.72 14.86 -26.83
C GLN A 278 -23.35 15.66 -25.58
N LYS A 279 -23.88 16.89 -25.43
CA LYS A 279 -23.66 17.68 -24.20
C LYS A 279 -24.28 16.99 -22.98
N LEU A 280 -25.52 16.53 -23.09
CA LEU A 280 -26.22 15.83 -22.02
C LEU A 280 -25.52 14.51 -21.64
N TYR A 281 -25.10 13.73 -22.63
CA TYR A 281 -24.37 12.47 -22.38
C TYR A 281 -23.03 12.73 -21.68
N ARG A 282 -22.30 13.78 -22.08
CA ARG A 282 -21.06 14.18 -21.39
C ARG A 282 -21.29 14.57 -19.92
N LEU A 283 -22.37 15.30 -19.61
CA LEU A 283 -22.71 15.61 -18.22
C LEU A 283 -22.97 14.34 -17.40
N ILE A 284 -23.62 13.33 -17.99
CA ILE A 284 -23.84 12.02 -17.35
C ILE A 284 -22.49 11.33 -17.12
N LEU A 285 -21.61 11.29 -18.11
CA LEU A 285 -20.27 10.71 -17.97
C LEU A 285 -19.45 11.42 -16.90
N ASP A 286 -19.49 12.76 -16.84
CA ASP A 286 -18.80 13.56 -15.82
C ASP A 286 -19.33 13.25 -14.42
N TYR A 287 -20.65 13.10 -14.26
CA TYR A 287 -21.26 12.66 -13.01
C TYR A 287 -20.78 11.25 -12.62
N LYS A 288 -20.83 10.27 -13.55
CA LYS A 288 -20.32 8.91 -13.32
C LYS A 288 -18.86 8.92 -12.87
N LYS A 289 -18.03 9.74 -13.54
CA LYS A 289 -16.62 9.90 -13.21
C LYS A 289 -16.41 10.45 -11.79
N ASN A 290 -17.15 11.49 -11.41
CA ASN A 290 -17.06 12.09 -10.08
C ASN A 290 -17.48 11.11 -8.99
N VAL A 291 -18.62 10.44 -9.16
CA VAL A 291 -19.10 9.42 -8.21
C VAL A 291 -18.09 8.27 -8.07
N ARG A 292 -17.57 7.74 -9.18
CA ARG A 292 -16.54 6.69 -9.15
C ARG A 292 -15.30 7.15 -8.39
N LYS A 293 -14.83 8.38 -8.65
CA LYS A 293 -13.67 8.96 -7.98
C LYS A 293 -13.88 9.07 -6.47
N ASP A 294 -15.07 9.46 -6.03
CA ASP A 294 -15.40 9.55 -4.61
C ASP A 294 -15.43 8.16 -3.96
N PHE A 295 -16.09 7.18 -4.59
CA PHE A 295 -16.11 5.79 -4.10
C PHE A 295 -14.73 5.17 -3.99
N VAL A 296 -13.90 5.35 -5.02
CA VAL A 296 -12.48 4.97 -5.02
C VAL A 296 -11.79 5.65 -3.84
N GLY A 297 -11.99 6.95 -3.65
CA GLY A 297 -11.42 7.67 -2.51
C GLY A 297 -11.83 7.12 -1.15
N PHE A 298 -13.11 6.93 -0.89
CA PHE A 298 -13.61 6.40 0.39
C PHE A 298 -13.08 5.01 0.65
N LYS A 299 -13.19 4.12 -0.33
CA LYS A 299 -12.77 2.74 -0.15
C LYS A 299 -11.26 2.60 -0.02
N GLY A 300 -10.50 3.43 -0.73
CA GLY A 300 -9.05 3.54 -0.54
C GLY A 300 -8.66 3.97 0.88
N LEU A 301 -9.47 4.80 1.57
CA LEU A 301 -9.25 5.09 2.99
C LEU A 301 -9.55 3.89 3.87
N THR A 302 -10.67 3.21 3.62
CA THR A 302 -11.04 2.00 4.38
C THR A 302 -9.96 0.93 4.25
N ASP A 303 -9.46 0.71 3.05
CA ASP A 303 -8.37 -0.23 2.77
C ASP A 303 -7.06 0.20 3.48
N GLU A 304 -6.69 1.50 3.45
CA GLU A 304 -5.53 2.03 4.19
C GLU A 304 -5.66 1.85 5.70
N MET A 305 -6.83 2.15 6.26
CA MET A 305 -7.09 2.01 7.69
C MET A 305 -7.07 0.54 8.13
N GLY A 306 -7.61 -0.36 7.31
CA GLY A 306 -7.58 -1.80 7.58
C GLY A 306 -6.15 -2.35 7.60
N ASN A 307 -5.32 -1.97 6.62
CA ASN A 307 -3.92 -2.39 6.57
C ASN A 307 -3.12 -1.80 7.73
N PHE A 308 -3.25 -0.49 7.99
CA PHE A 308 -2.57 0.15 9.11
C PHE A 308 -2.97 -0.48 10.45
N GLY A 309 -4.26 -0.77 10.65
CA GLY A 309 -4.75 -1.50 11.82
C GLY A 309 -4.11 -2.87 11.97
N SER A 310 -3.99 -3.63 10.88
CA SER A 310 -3.33 -4.95 10.88
C SER A 310 -1.82 -4.87 11.19
N GLU A 311 -1.13 -3.85 10.68
CA GLU A 311 0.29 -3.60 10.99
C GLU A 311 0.49 -3.21 12.46
N VAL A 312 -0.40 -2.38 13.01
CA VAL A 312 -0.41 -2.02 14.43
C VAL A 312 -0.69 -3.24 15.30
N GLU A 313 -1.67 -4.07 14.94
CA GLU A 313 -1.98 -5.32 15.65
C GLU A 313 -0.77 -6.26 15.67
N ALA A 314 -0.08 -6.44 14.54
CA ALA A 314 1.14 -7.24 14.49
C ALA A 314 2.26 -6.69 15.39
N ALA A 315 2.42 -5.36 15.46
CA ALA A 315 3.38 -4.73 16.36
C ALA A 315 3.00 -4.94 17.84
N VAL A 316 1.72 -4.80 18.19
CA VAL A 316 1.21 -5.04 19.55
C VAL A 316 1.43 -6.49 19.98
N ASN A 317 1.12 -7.46 19.10
CA ASN A 317 1.36 -8.88 19.39
C ASN A 317 2.85 -9.19 19.60
N LYS A 318 3.74 -8.52 18.85
CA LYS A 318 5.19 -8.65 19.07
C LYS A 318 5.62 -8.03 20.40
N MET A 319 5.06 -6.88 20.79
CA MET A 319 5.31 -6.26 22.09
C MET A 319 4.81 -7.13 23.24
N ASP A 320 3.65 -7.77 23.10
CA ASP A 320 3.09 -8.69 24.09
C ASP A 320 3.99 -9.91 24.32
N ALA A 321 4.49 -10.51 23.24
CA ALA A 321 5.45 -11.60 23.30
C ALA A 321 6.76 -11.17 24.00
N SER A 322 7.34 -10.02 23.62
CA SER A 322 8.55 -9.51 24.27
C SER A 322 8.33 -9.15 25.74
N SER A 323 7.16 -8.59 26.10
CA SER A 323 6.80 -8.30 27.49
C SER A 323 6.69 -9.58 28.32
N THR A 324 6.11 -10.63 27.73
CA THR A 324 6.03 -11.97 28.35
C THR A 324 7.43 -12.55 28.60
N GLU A 325 8.34 -12.47 27.62
CA GLU A 325 9.74 -12.89 27.78
C GLU A 325 10.44 -12.11 28.89
N ILE A 326 10.28 -10.79 28.94
CA ILE A 326 10.86 -9.95 30.02
C ILE A 326 10.31 -10.40 31.38
N SER A 327 9.00 -10.64 31.48
CA SER A 327 8.38 -11.11 32.73
C SER A 327 8.95 -12.46 33.17
N GLN A 328 9.20 -13.38 32.23
CA GLN A 328 9.81 -14.68 32.53
C GLN A 328 11.25 -14.52 33.05
N VAL A 329 12.04 -13.64 32.42
CA VAL A 329 13.42 -13.35 32.87
C VAL A 329 13.42 -12.71 34.25
N VAL A 330 12.50 -11.78 34.52
CA VAL A 330 12.37 -11.15 35.85
C VAL A 330 12.02 -12.19 36.92
N ASP A 331 11.10 -13.12 36.63
CA ASP A 331 10.76 -14.20 37.56
C ASP A 331 11.95 -15.13 37.82
N GLN A 332 12.70 -15.49 36.78
CA GLN A 332 13.94 -16.28 36.90
C GLN A 332 14.99 -15.57 37.76
N VAL A 333 15.18 -14.26 37.58
CA VAL A 333 16.11 -13.47 38.40
C VAL A 333 15.65 -13.42 39.85
N ALA A 334 14.35 -13.24 40.10
CA ALA A 334 13.79 -13.25 41.46
C ALA A 334 13.99 -14.60 42.15
N GLN A 335 13.71 -15.72 41.46
CA GLN A 335 13.96 -17.07 41.97
C GLN A 335 15.46 -17.30 42.21
N GLY A 336 16.33 -16.87 41.30
CA GLY A 336 17.78 -16.95 41.44
C GLY A 336 18.28 -16.19 42.66
N ALA A 337 17.79 -14.97 42.88
CA ALA A 337 18.13 -14.15 44.04
C ALA A 337 17.64 -14.79 45.35
N GLN A 338 16.44 -15.36 45.37
CA GLN A 338 15.91 -16.06 46.55
C GLN A 338 16.75 -17.29 46.90
N ASN A 339 17.09 -18.11 45.90
CA ASN A 339 17.98 -19.26 46.10
C ASN A 339 19.36 -18.82 46.61
N GLN A 340 19.91 -17.75 46.05
CA GLN A 340 21.21 -17.21 46.47
C GLN A 340 21.17 -16.68 47.92
N ALA A 341 20.08 -16.01 48.32
CA ALA A 341 19.89 -15.57 49.70
C ALA A 341 19.84 -16.77 50.66
N GLN A 342 19.11 -17.82 50.30
CA GLN A 342 18.98 -19.03 51.11
C GLN A 342 20.31 -19.79 51.25
N GLU A 343 21.08 -19.92 50.17
CA GLU A 343 22.43 -20.51 50.23
C GLU A 343 23.39 -19.66 51.08
N THR A 344 23.27 -18.33 51.01
CA THR A 344 24.07 -17.42 51.85
C THR A 344 23.71 -17.58 53.33
N GLU A 345 22.42 -17.66 53.66
CA GLU A 345 21.95 -17.89 55.03
C GLU A 345 22.46 -19.24 55.57
N ARG A 346 22.42 -20.28 54.73
CA ARG A 346 22.96 -21.60 55.08
C ARG A 346 24.47 -21.55 55.34
N ALA A 347 25.23 -20.85 54.51
CA ALA A 347 26.67 -20.68 54.71
C ALA A 347 26.97 -19.93 56.02
N VAL A 348 26.20 -18.89 56.34
CA VAL A 348 26.33 -18.15 57.61
C VAL A 348 25.98 -19.04 58.80
N ALA A 349 24.96 -19.87 58.71
CA ALA A 349 24.59 -20.81 59.77
C ALA A 349 25.71 -21.81 60.05
N ILE A 350 26.31 -22.39 59.01
CA ILE A 350 27.47 -23.30 59.12
C ILE A 350 28.66 -22.55 59.76
N LEU A 351 28.97 -21.34 59.30
CA LEU A 351 30.04 -20.53 59.90
C LEU A 351 29.78 -20.24 61.39
N GLY A 352 28.53 -20.00 61.78
CA GLY A 352 28.16 -19.81 63.19
C GLY A 352 28.36 -21.07 64.03
N GLU A 353 28.04 -22.24 63.48
CA GLU A 353 28.29 -23.53 64.12
C GLU A 353 29.80 -23.79 64.26
N ASP A 354 30.58 -23.55 63.21
CA ASP A 354 32.03 -23.68 63.22
C ASP A 354 32.69 -22.76 64.25
N ILE A 355 32.26 -21.50 64.36
CA ILE A 355 32.74 -20.56 65.39
C ILE A 355 32.44 -21.10 66.80
N THR A 356 31.25 -21.69 67.00
CA THR A 356 30.86 -22.27 68.30
C THR A 356 31.73 -23.47 68.64
N GLN A 357 32.00 -24.36 67.69
CA GLN A 357 32.93 -25.48 67.88
C GLN A 357 34.34 -24.98 68.19
N LEU A 358 34.82 -23.97 67.47
CA LEU A 358 36.14 -23.38 67.66
C LEU A 358 36.27 -22.77 69.06
N ASN A 359 35.24 -22.08 69.55
CA ASN A 359 35.18 -21.58 70.93
C ASN A 359 35.25 -22.71 71.97
N ASN A 360 34.55 -23.83 71.73
CA ASN A 360 34.62 -25.00 72.61
C ASN A 360 36.01 -25.62 72.63
N VAL A 361 36.67 -25.74 71.47
CA VAL A 361 38.06 -26.21 71.36
C VAL A 361 39.01 -25.31 72.13
N VAL A 362 38.91 -23.98 71.96
CA VAL A 362 39.73 -23.00 72.69
C VAL A 362 39.49 -23.09 74.20
N SER A 363 38.24 -23.26 74.64
CA SER A 363 37.92 -23.45 76.06
C SER A 363 38.56 -24.72 76.63
N ASN A 364 38.47 -25.84 75.89
CA ASN A 364 39.09 -27.10 76.28
C ASN A 364 40.63 -27.01 76.32
N GLU A 365 41.25 -26.34 75.35
CA GLU A 365 42.69 -26.05 75.35
C GLU A 365 43.09 -25.27 76.60
N ASN A 366 42.29 -24.27 77.01
CA ASN A 366 42.57 -23.49 78.20
C ASN A 366 42.46 -24.33 79.49
N VAL A 367 41.47 -25.23 79.57
CA VAL A 367 41.35 -26.21 80.67
C VAL A 367 42.55 -27.17 80.70
N ASN A 368 42.96 -27.68 79.54
CA ASN A 368 44.13 -28.56 79.43
C ASN A 368 45.42 -27.84 79.83
N LYS A 369 45.59 -26.58 79.43
CA LYS A 369 46.70 -25.72 79.88
C LYS A 369 46.74 -25.62 81.41
N GLN A 370 45.62 -25.33 82.06
CA GLN A 370 45.56 -25.27 83.53
C GLN A 370 45.92 -26.61 84.19
N LYS A 371 45.46 -27.74 83.63
CA LYS A 371 45.83 -29.07 84.11
C LYS A 371 47.32 -29.33 83.95
N LEU A 372 47.92 -28.95 82.82
CA LEU A 372 49.35 -29.05 82.58
C LEU A 372 50.15 -28.19 83.57
N GLU A 373 49.74 -26.93 83.79
CA GLU A 373 50.36 -26.04 84.78
C GLU A 373 50.30 -26.64 86.20
N ASN A 374 49.16 -27.20 86.61
CA ASN A 374 49.04 -27.90 87.89
C ASN A 374 49.88 -29.17 87.95
N THR A 375 49.97 -29.93 86.86
CA THR A 375 50.80 -31.14 86.81
C THR A 375 52.28 -30.79 86.93
N VAL A 376 52.74 -29.75 86.22
CA VAL A 376 54.09 -29.21 86.35
C VAL A 376 54.36 -28.79 87.79
N LYS A 377 53.42 -28.06 88.42
CA LYS A 377 53.55 -27.66 89.83
C LYS A 377 53.67 -28.86 90.77
N ASN A 378 52.85 -29.90 90.59
CA ASN A 378 52.91 -31.12 91.38
C ASN A 378 54.21 -31.90 91.16
N ILE A 379 54.72 -31.95 89.93
CA ILE A 379 56.02 -32.56 89.60
C ILE A 379 57.15 -31.79 90.31
N THR A 380 57.13 -30.45 90.26
CA THR A 380 58.11 -29.62 90.97
C THR A 380 58.08 -29.90 92.48
N GLN A 381 56.89 -29.93 93.10
CA GLN A 381 56.75 -30.26 94.52
C GLN A 381 57.22 -31.67 94.86
N SER A 382 56.92 -32.66 94.00
CA SER A 382 57.37 -34.03 94.19
C SER A 382 58.89 -34.15 94.06
N PHE A 383 59.50 -33.43 93.12
CA PHE A 383 60.95 -33.33 92.98
C PHE A 383 61.57 -32.72 94.23
N ASP A 384 61.01 -31.63 94.77
CA ASP A 384 61.45 -31.03 96.03
C ASP A 384 61.35 -32.01 97.20
N HIS A 385 60.25 -32.77 97.30
CA HIS A 385 60.10 -33.81 98.33
C HIS A 385 61.12 -34.93 98.21
N VAL A 386 61.41 -35.41 96.98
CA VAL A 386 62.44 -36.42 96.74
C VAL A 386 63.81 -35.88 97.10
N ASN A 387 64.11 -34.64 96.71
CA ASN A 387 65.38 -33.97 97.03
C ASN A 387 65.56 -33.78 98.54
N ASN A 388 64.49 -33.39 99.25
CA ASN A 388 64.48 -33.28 100.71
C ASN A 388 64.67 -34.64 101.38
N THR A 389 63.97 -35.68 100.91
CA THR A 389 64.10 -37.05 101.44
C THR A 389 65.51 -37.59 101.23
N SER A 390 66.09 -37.36 100.03
CA SER A 390 67.49 -37.70 99.74
C SER A 390 68.43 -36.97 100.70
N SER A 391 68.21 -35.67 100.94
CA SER A 391 69.01 -34.88 101.87
C SER A 391 68.90 -35.39 103.32
N SER A 392 67.70 -35.74 103.78
CA SER A 392 67.49 -36.34 105.12
C SER A 392 68.11 -37.73 105.26
N LEU A 393 68.07 -38.56 104.22
CA LEU A 393 68.77 -39.85 104.19
C LEU A 393 70.29 -39.67 104.30
N PHE A 394 70.85 -38.66 103.62
CA PHE A 394 72.25 -38.29 103.75
C PHE A 394 72.61 -37.78 105.16
N GLU A 395 71.68 -37.14 105.88
CA GLU A 395 71.87 -36.75 107.28
C GLU A 395 71.83 -37.95 108.24
N ILE A 396 70.98 -38.96 108.00
CA ILE A 396 70.90 -40.17 108.83
C ILE A 396 72.13 -41.09 108.66
N LEU A 397 72.79 -41.02 107.51
CA LEU A 397 74.01 -41.78 107.20
C LEU A 397 75.31 -41.17 107.76
N LYS A 398 75.22 -40.02 108.46
CA LYS A 398 76.29 -39.45 109.28
C LYS A 398 76.14 -39.87 110.74
#